data_AF-A0A674N1R8-F1
#
_entry.id   AF-A0A674N1R8-F1
#
_cell.length_a   1.000
_cell.length_b   1.000
_cell.length_c   1.000
_cell.angle_alpha   90.00
_cell.angle_beta   90.00
_cell.angle_gamma   90.00
#
_symmetry.space_group_name_H-M   'P 1'
#
loop_
_entity.id
_entity.type
_entity.pdbx_description
1 polymer ?
#
loop_
_entity_poly.entity_id
_entity_poly.type
_entity_poly.pdbx_seq_one_letter_code
_entity_poly.pdbx_strand_id
1 'polypeptide(L)'
;MSVRAVKTTTLSSVSTSRGPSQGFSSRSFSGYGGYGVGGGRQSFAVRSSYGGLGSSGAAVGAGGFKVVGGYVAGGAGNRVGGLECGYIGFGGGVAGGMGNDVVAPITAVTVNKSLLAPLNLEIDPTIQAIRTQEKEQIKTLNNRFASFIDKVRFLEQQNKMLETKWKLLQEQTTSRSNIDMMFEAYIANLRKHLDNLGHEKVKLESDLHHMTDLVEDYKTRYEDEINKRTDCENNFVLIKKDADAAYMTKVDLETQVTALSDELDFLRQIYDVEIQELQGQIKDTCVVVEMDNSRDLDMDSIVAEVRAQYEDVANRSRAEAETWYQTKYAEMQQSAGRYGDDLKLSKAEISDMNRRIMRLQSEIDMVKSQKNHLEAQIAESEERGELAVTDAKHRIRELEEALQRAKQDMTMQVRQYQELMNVKLALDIEIATYRKLLEGEEDRYRLRQKGFTGEAI
;
A
#
# COMPACT_ATOMS: atom_id res chain seq x y z
N MET A 1 84.35 13.28 73.56
CA MET A 1 83.92 14.69 73.34
C MET A 1 83.10 14.76 72.06
N SER A 2 82.03 15.56 72.08
CA SER A 2 81.16 15.96 70.95
C SER A 2 80.20 14.89 70.38
N VAL A 3 79.07 14.61 71.05
CA VAL A 3 77.73 15.25 71.01
C VAL A 3 76.92 14.97 69.73
N ARG A 4 75.86 14.19 69.99
CA ARG A 4 74.65 13.84 69.22
C ARG A 4 73.97 15.06 68.56
N ALA A 5 73.45 14.90 67.35
CA ALA A 5 72.43 15.80 66.79
C ALA A 5 71.33 15.00 66.09
N VAL A 6 70.22 14.85 66.80
CA VAL A 6 68.90 14.47 66.28
C VAL A 6 68.32 15.70 65.57
N LYS A 7 67.76 15.54 64.37
CA LYS A 7 66.89 16.56 63.77
C LYS A 7 65.51 15.95 63.54
N THR A 8 64.57 16.47 64.30
CA THR A 8 63.12 16.25 64.22
C THR A 8 62.49 17.58 63.83
N THR A 9 61.68 17.61 62.77
CA THR A 9 60.63 18.61 62.44
C THR A 9 60.06 18.25 61.06
N THR A 10 58.79 18.39 60.68
CA THR A 10 57.49 18.61 61.33
C THR A 10 56.45 18.39 60.22
N LEU A 11 55.23 18.04 60.61
CA LEU A 11 54.05 17.80 59.77
C LEU A 11 53.67 18.97 58.83
N SER A 12 53.10 18.65 57.66
CA SER A 12 52.00 19.44 57.09
C SER A 12 51.00 18.52 56.38
N SER A 13 49.76 18.60 56.86
CA SER A 13 48.56 17.98 56.33
C SER A 13 47.90 18.91 55.31
N VAL A 14 47.63 18.41 54.11
CA VAL A 14 46.66 19.04 53.20
C VAL A 14 45.54 18.06 52.93
N SER A 15 44.38 18.39 53.48
CA SER A 15 43.08 17.78 53.23
C SER A 15 42.56 18.23 51.85
N THR A 16 42.03 17.30 51.06
CA THR A 16 41.03 17.64 50.04
C THR A 16 39.95 16.57 50.01
N SER A 17 38.75 17.05 49.72
CA SER A 17 37.44 16.61 50.20
C SER A 17 36.88 15.32 49.57
N ARG A 18 36.19 14.57 50.42
CA ARG A 18 35.25 13.47 50.14
C ARG A 18 34.15 13.84 49.13
N GLY A 19 33.84 12.90 48.25
CA GLY A 19 32.55 12.69 47.56
C GLY A 19 32.32 11.17 47.40
N PRO A 20 31.08 10.65 47.46
CA PRO A 20 30.81 9.36 48.12
C PRO A 20 31.02 8.12 47.25
N SER A 21 31.69 7.13 47.83
CA SER A 21 31.69 5.73 47.39
C SER A 21 30.38 5.06 47.81
N GLN A 22 29.52 4.72 46.84
CA GLN A 22 28.39 3.82 47.07
C GLN A 22 28.91 2.39 47.17
N GLY A 23 28.63 1.77 48.31
CA GLY A 23 29.13 0.45 48.70
C GLY A 23 28.43 -0.69 47.97
N PHE A 24 29.21 -1.71 47.66
CA PHE A 24 28.73 -3.05 47.37
C PHE A 24 28.03 -3.61 48.62
N SER A 25 26.74 -3.98 48.49
CA SER A 25 26.09 -4.84 49.47
C SER A 25 25.92 -6.24 48.88
N SER A 26 26.83 -7.13 49.25
CA SER A 26 26.64 -8.57 49.20
C SER A 26 25.58 -8.93 50.25
N ARG A 27 24.41 -9.43 49.82
CA ARG A 27 23.46 -10.09 50.71
C ARG A 27 23.45 -11.59 50.41
N SER A 28 24.19 -12.30 51.25
CA SER A 28 24.15 -13.75 51.42
C SER A 28 22.80 -14.15 51.99
N PHE A 29 22.07 -15.06 51.32
CA PHE A 29 20.99 -15.82 51.93
C PHE A 29 21.36 -17.30 51.85
N SER A 30 21.64 -17.89 53.01
CA SER A 30 21.87 -19.31 53.22
C SER A 30 20.54 -19.97 53.53
N GLY A 31 20.15 -20.97 52.74
CA GLY A 31 19.01 -21.84 53.00
C GLY A 31 19.32 -23.26 52.54
N TYR A 32 19.43 -24.16 53.51
CA TYR A 32 19.77 -25.57 53.41
C TYR A 32 18.78 -26.40 52.57
N GLY A 33 19.33 -27.30 51.73
CA GLY A 33 18.95 -28.72 51.54
C GLY A 33 17.49 -29.14 51.25
N GLY A 34 17.32 -29.94 50.20
CA GLY A 34 16.18 -30.87 50.11
C GLY A 34 15.81 -31.33 48.69
N TYR A 35 16.13 -32.59 48.41
CA TYR A 35 15.79 -33.41 47.24
C TYR A 35 14.40 -33.20 46.60
N GLY A 36 14.35 -33.37 45.27
CA GLY A 36 13.38 -34.27 44.66
C GLY A 36 12.34 -33.67 43.69
N VAL A 37 12.53 -34.03 42.41
CA VAL A 37 11.49 -34.36 41.42
C VAL A 37 10.67 -33.21 40.81
N GLY A 38 10.80 -33.09 39.48
CA GLY A 38 9.70 -32.71 38.59
C GLY A 38 9.58 -31.22 38.26
N GLY A 39 10.21 -30.79 37.18
CA GLY A 39 10.03 -29.44 36.62
C GLY A 39 10.07 -29.48 35.09
N GLY A 40 8.92 -29.70 34.47
CA GLY A 40 8.71 -29.55 33.03
C GLY A 40 9.06 -28.13 32.59
N ARG A 41 9.77 -28.04 31.46
CA ARG A 41 10.15 -26.79 30.80
C ARG A 41 8.89 -26.02 30.40
N GLN A 42 8.68 -24.84 30.98
CA GLN A 42 7.77 -23.84 30.43
C GLN A 42 8.60 -22.79 29.69
N SER A 43 8.58 -22.89 28.37
CA SER A 43 9.09 -21.88 27.45
C SER A 43 8.03 -20.80 27.28
N PHE A 44 8.37 -19.54 27.55
CA PHE A 44 7.53 -18.41 27.16
C PHE A 44 7.64 -18.22 25.64
N ALA A 45 6.63 -18.66 24.91
CA ALA A 45 6.41 -18.27 23.52
C ALA A 45 5.50 -17.05 23.50
N VAL A 46 6.01 -15.92 23.00
CA VAL A 46 5.20 -14.76 22.64
C VAL A 46 4.49 -15.11 21.33
N ARG A 47 3.20 -15.43 21.42
CA ARG A 47 2.32 -15.67 20.27
C ARG A 47 1.39 -14.46 20.14
N SER A 48 1.72 -13.55 19.22
CA SER A 48 0.79 -12.52 18.76
C SER A 48 -0.14 -13.15 17.73
N SER A 49 -1.44 -13.16 18.02
CA SER A 49 -2.49 -13.61 17.10
C SER A 49 -3.24 -12.42 16.54
N TYR A 50 -2.95 -12.05 15.30
CA TYR A 50 -3.83 -11.26 14.45
C TYR A 50 -3.69 -11.76 13.01
N GLY A 51 -4.81 -12.12 12.39
CA GLY A 51 -4.91 -12.39 10.95
C GLY A 51 -5.25 -13.82 10.57
N GLY A 52 -6.37 -13.99 9.86
CA GLY A 52 -6.69 -15.21 9.13
C GLY A 52 -8.18 -15.52 9.01
N LEU A 53 -8.97 -14.65 8.38
CA LEU A 53 -10.28 -15.02 7.88
C LEU A 53 -10.10 -16.07 6.77
N GLY A 54 -10.75 -17.21 6.93
CA GLY A 54 -10.82 -18.27 5.92
C GLY A 54 -11.57 -17.80 4.67
N SER A 55 -10.90 -17.80 3.53
CA SER A 55 -11.53 -17.72 2.21
C SER A 55 -11.76 -19.13 1.70
N SER A 56 -13.02 -19.49 1.56
CA SER A 56 -13.50 -20.68 0.87
C SER A 56 -13.12 -20.61 -0.61
N GLY A 57 -12.45 -21.66 -1.10
CA GLY A 57 -12.15 -21.83 -2.50
C GLY A 57 -13.41 -21.88 -3.36
N ALA A 58 -13.41 -21.08 -4.43
CA ALA A 58 -14.33 -21.22 -5.54
C ALA A 58 -13.51 -21.22 -6.83
N ALA A 59 -13.54 -22.36 -7.51
CA ALA A 59 -12.90 -22.61 -8.78
C ALA A 59 -13.54 -21.76 -9.89
N VAL A 60 -12.72 -21.12 -10.72
CA VAL A 60 -13.14 -20.46 -11.95
C VAL A 60 -13.19 -21.52 -13.05
N GLY A 61 -14.39 -21.99 -13.36
CA GLY A 61 -14.69 -22.84 -14.51
C GLY A 61 -15.13 -22.00 -15.71
N ALA A 62 -14.48 -22.24 -16.84
CA ALA A 62 -14.84 -21.70 -18.15
C ALA A 62 -16.19 -22.25 -18.66
N GLY A 63 -16.91 -21.44 -19.44
CA GLY A 63 -17.85 -21.94 -20.45
C GLY A 63 -19.15 -21.16 -20.61
N GLY A 64 -19.47 -20.81 -21.87
CA GLY A 64 -20.83 -20.90 -22.38
C GLY A 64 -21.56 -19.61 -22.76
N PHE A 65 -21.54 -19.29 -24.05
CA PHE A 65 -22.57 -18.49 -24.74
C PHE A 65 -23.99 -19.04 -24.49
N LYS A 66 -25.01 -18.17 -24.42
CA LYS A 66 -26.24 -18.21 -25.25
C LYS A 66 -27.06 -16.91 -25.15
N VAL A 67 -27.59 -16.51 -26.31
CA VAL A 67 -28.51 -15.41 -26.60
C VAL A 67 -29.95 -15.91 -26.55
N VAL A 68 -30.88 -15.16 -25.93
CA VAL A 68 -32.34 -15.03 -26.19
C VAL A 68 -32.76 -13.76 -25.42
N GLY A 69 -33.33 -12.67 -25.94
CA GLY A 69 -34.51 -12.55 -26.81
C GLY A 69 -35.75 -12.23 -25.96
N GLY A 70 -36.16 -10.96 -25.84
CA GLY A 70 -37.36 -10.59 -25.09
C GLY A 70 -37.74 -9.11 -25.21
N TYR A 71 -38.80 -8.84 -25.98
CA TYR A 71 -39.51 -7.57 -26.09
C TYR A 71 -40.45 -7.34 -24.88
N VAL A 72 -41.10 -6.16 -24.87
CA VAL A 72 -42.25 -5.68 -24.05
C VAL A 72 -41.81 -4.67 -22.97
N ALA A 73 -41.95 -3.36 -23.17
CA ALA A 73 -43.14 -2.49 -23.24
C ALA A 73 -43.38 -1.75 -21.91
N GLY A 74 -43.71 -0.46 -22.00
CA GLY A 74 -44.45 0.25 -20.97
C GLY A 74 -43.87 1.62 -20.57
N GLY A 75 -44.71 2.65 -20.68
CA GLY A 75 -44.75 3.71 -19.67
C GLY A 75 -44.47 5.13 -20.16
N ALA A 76 -45.53 5.93 -20.20
CA ALA A 76 -45.58 7.36 -20.50
C ALA A 76 -45.18 8.26 -19.30
N GLY A 77 -44.95 9.56 -19.56
CA GLY A 77 -45.06 10.62 -18.55
C GLY A 77 -44.02 11.75 -18.66
N ASN A 78 -44.16 12.75 -19.54
CA ASN A 78 -44.83 14.06 -19.39
C ASN A 78 -44.11 15.17 -18.57
N ARG A 79 -43.90 16.32 -19.24
CA ARG A 79 -44.11 17.76 -18.88
C ARG A 79 -42.94 18.61 -19.44
N VAL A 80 -43.23 19.62 -20.26
CA VAL A 80 -43.44 21.07 -19.99
C VAL A 80 -42.16 21.90 -19.81
N GLY A 81 -42.00 22.83 -20.74
CA GLY A 81 -41.25 24.08 -20.62
C GLY A 81 -41.73 25.02 -21.74
N GLY A 82 -42.63 25.93 -21.41
CA GLY A 82 -43.09 27.00 -22.30
C GLY A 82 -42.45 28.34 -21.92
N LEU A 83 -42.22 29.18 -22.92
CA LEU A 83 -42.03 30.63 -22.89
C LEU A 83 -42.20 31.07 -24.37
N GLU A 84 -43.31 31.73 -24.72
CA GLU A 84 -43.57 33.18 -24.62
C GLU A 84 -42.80 33.99 -25.67
N CYS A 85 -43.56 34.58 -26.61
CA CYS A 85 -43.21 35.82 -27.27
C CYS A 85 -44.51 36.61 -27.46
N GLY A 86 -44.54 37.83 -26.92
CA GLY A 86 -45.65 38.77 -27.04
C GLY A 86 -45.40 39.89 -28.05
N TYR A 87 -46.39 40.78 -28.07
CA TYR A 87 -46.34 42.24 -28.21
C TYR A 87 -46.72 42.95 -29.55
N ILE A 88 -47.61 43.95 -29.36
CA ILE A 88 -47.96 45.18 -30.12
C ILE A 88 -48.83 44.99 -31.38
N GLY A 89 -49.93 45.72 -31.67
CA GLY A 89 -50.52 46.95 -31.13
C GLY A 89 -50.90 47.92 -32.27
N PHE A 90 -52.07 48.61 -32.15
CA PHE A 90 -52.58 49.74 -32.99
C PHE A 90 -52.95 49.43 -34.46
N GLY A 91 -53.95 50.02 -35.14
CA GLY A 91 -54.88 51.14 -34.88
C GLY A 91 -55.33 51.76 -36.22
N GLY A 92 -56.60 52.19 -36.35
CA GLY A 92 -57.15 53.06 -37.43
C GLY A 92 -57.28 52.42 -38.83
N GLY A 93 -58.24 52.72 -39.70
CA GLY A 93 -59.20 53.82 -39.78
C GLY A 93 -59.25 54.36 -41.23
N VAL A 94 -60.45 54.31 -41.83
CA VAL A 94 -61.02 55.29 -42.79
C VAL A 94 -60.84 55.11 -44.33
N ALA A 95 -62.01 55.33 -44.98
CA ALA A 95 -62.31 55.70 -46.37
C ALA A 95 -62.18 54.61 -47.44
N GLY A 96 -63.12 54.41 -48.36
CA GLY A 96 -64.27 55.18 -48.86
C GLY A 96 -64.58 54.57 -50.25
N GLY A 97 -65.76 54.60 -50.85
CA GLY A 97 -67.04 55.23 -50.56
C GLY A 97 -67.99 54.93 -51.74
N MET A 98 -69.23 55.42 -51.59
CA MET A 98 -70.15 55.94 -52.63
C MET A 98 -70.61 54.97 -53.73
N GLY A 99 -71.86 54.89 -54.13
CA GLY A 99 -73.12 55.62 -53.94
C GLY A 99 -74.18 54.74 -54.64
N ASN A 100 -75.46 55.05 -54.81
CA ASN A 100 -76.34 56.18 -54.58
C ASN A 100 -77.74 55.54 -54.57
N ASP A 101 -78.58 55.80 -53.58
CA ASP A 101 -79.79 56.63 -53.68
C ASP A 101 -80.31 56.86 -55.11
N VAL A 102 -81.57 56.45 -55.39
CA VAL A 102 -82.61 57.35 -55.92
C VAL A 102 -84.00 56.75 -55.60
N VAL A 103 -84.73 57.42 -54.73
CA VAL A 103 -86.20 57.47 -54.71
C VAL A 103 -86.60 58.70 -55.53
N ALA A 104 -87.46 58.53 -56.55
CA ALA A 104 -88.24 59.62 -57.15
C ALA A 104 -89.49 59.09 -57.90
N PRO A 105 -90.60 59.87 -57.90
CA PRO A 105 -91.94 59.50 -58.39
C PRO A 105 -92.12 59.83 -59.90
N ILE A 106 -93.36 59.82 -60.46
CA ILE A 106 -93.84 60.16 -61.85
C ILE A 106 -94.28 58.88 -62.59
N THR A 107 -95.45 58.66 -63.23
CA THR A 107 -96.64 59.43 -63.67
C THR A 107 -97.81 58.46 -63.95
N ALA A 108 -99.06 58.92 -63.82
CA ALA A 108 -100.24 58.19 -64.29
C ALA A 108 -100.24 58.05 -65.82
N VAL A 109 -100.40 56.82 -66.32
CA VAL A 109 -100.62 56.52 -67.74
C VAL A 109 -101.93 55.76 -67.90
N THR A 110 -102.69 56.25 -68.86
CA THR A 110 -104.08 56.01 -69.21
C THR A 110 -104.43 54.53 -69.41
N VAL A 111 -105.48 54.05 -68.73
CA VAL A 111 -106.03 52.70 -68.90
C VAL A 111 -106.77 52.62 -70.23
N ASN A 112 -106.19 51.93 -71.21
CA ASN A 112 -106.86 51.58 -72.46
C ASN A 112 -107.83 50.42 -72.17
N LYS A 113 -109.13 50.71 -72.04
CA LYS A 113 -110.21 49.75 -71.70
C LYS A 113 -110.50 48.71 -72.80
N SER A 114 -109.58 48.52 -73.74
CA SER A 114 -109.70 47.63 -74.90
C SER A 114 -108.64 46.51 -74.93
N LEU A 115 -107.84 46.35 -73.86
CA LEU A 115 -106.87 45.25 -73.69
C LEU A 115 -107.12 44.40 -72.42
N LEU A 116 -108.31 44.51 -71.81
CA LEU A 116 -108.79 43.70 -70.68
C LEU A 116 -109.57 42.46 -71.16
N ALA A 117 -109.04 41.76 -72.16
CA ALA A 117 -109.39 40.37 -72.40
C ALA A 117 -108.34 39.52 -71.68
N PRO A 118 -108.71 38.62 -70.76
CA PRO A 118 -107.75 37.68 -70.19
C PRO A 118 -107.15 36.88 -71.36
N LEU A 119 -105.88 37.12 -71.67
CA LEU A 119 -105.10 36.17 -72.44
C LEU A 119 -104.97 34.95 -71.54
N ASN A 120 -105.83 33.97 -71.79
CA ASN A 120 -105.78 32.64 -71.20
C ASN A 120 -104.52 31.96 -71.75
N LEU A 121 -103.36 32.30 -71.19
CA LEU A 121 -102.23 31.40 -71.23
C LEU A 121 -102.64 30.24 -70.33
N GLU A 122 -103.28 29.25 -70.93
CA GLU A 122 -103.40 27.92 -70.36
C GLU A 122 -101.97 27.44 -70.08
N ILE A 123 -101.43 27.81 -68.91
CA ILE A 123 -100.25 27.18 -68.35
C ILE A 123 -100.71 25.75 -68.12
N ASP A 124 -100.18 24.87 -68.95
CA ASP A 124 -100.46 23.45 -68.96
C ASP A 124 -100.63 22.92 -67.52
N PRO A 125 -101.79 22.35 -67.14
CA PRO A 125 -102.03 21.85 -65.79
C PRO A 125 -100.99 20.82 -65.34
N THR A 126 -100.23 20.24 -66.28
CA THR A 126 -99.08 19.38 -65.99
C THR A 126 -97.86 20.16 -65.47
N ILE A 127 -97.56 21.36 -65.97
CA ILE A 127 -96.41 22.19 -65.55
C ILE A 127 -96.59 22.74 -64.13
N GLN A 128 -97.83 23.10 -63.76
CA GLN A 128 -98.12 23.58 -62.41
C GLN A 128 -98.04 22.46 -61.37
N ALA A 129 -98.44 21.23 -61.73
CA ALA A 129 -98.28 20.04 -60.89
C ALA A 129 -96.80 19.64 -60.72
N ILE A 130 -95.98 19.77 -61.77
CA ILE A 130 -94.53 19.53 -61.69
C ILE A 130 -93.86 20.56 -60.77
N ARG A 131 -94.18 21.85 -60.90
CA ARG A 131 -93.60 22.89 -60.03
C ARG A 131 -94.02 22.78 -58.57
N THR A 132 -95.24 22.32 -58.28
CA THR A 132 -95.65 22.05 -56.88
C THR A 132 -94.93 20.82 -56.33
N GLN A 133 -94.78 19.77 -57.13
CA GLN A 133 -94.01 18.57 -56.77
C GLN A 133 -92.52 18.88 -56.55
N GLU A 134 -91.88 19.67 -57.42
CA GLU A 134 -90.51 20.15 -57.24
C GLU A 134 -90.37 21.01 -55.98
N LYS A 135 -91.35 21.88 -55.71
CA LYS A 135 -91.36 22.69 -54.48
C LYS A 135 -91.49 21.81 -53.22
N GLU A 136 -92.29 20.75 -53.26
CA GLU A 136 -92.43 19.75 -52.18
C GLU A 136 -91.13 18.96 -51.98
N GLN A 137 -90.48 18.55 -53.08
CA GLN A 137 -89.19 17.87 -53.06
C GLN A 137 -88.09 18.77 -52.51
N ILE A 138 -88.03 20.04 -52.95
CA ILE A 138 -87.08 21.04 -52.44
C ILE A 138 -87.33 21.27 -50.95
N LYS A 139 -88.57 21.39 -50.48
CA LYS A 139 -88.89 21.47 -49.04
C LYS A 139 -88.42 20.25 -48.27
N THR A 140 -88.63 19.05 -48.82
CA THR A 140 -88.19 17.80 -48.19
C THR A 140 -86.67 17.72 -48.12
N LEU A 141 -85.97 18.14 -49.18
CA LEU A 141 -84.52 18.27 -49.20
C LEU A 141 -84.04 19.31 -48.20
N ASN A 142 -84.71 20.46 -48.11
CA ASN A 142 -84.35 21.54 -47.20
C ASN A 142 -84.55 21.13 -45.73
N ASN A 143 -85.63 20.39 -45.43
CA ASN A 143 -85.85 19.82 -44.10
C ASN A 143 -84.77 18.78 -43.74
N ARG A 144 -84.30 17.99 -44.73
CA ARG A 144 -83.14 17.10 -44.54
C ARG A 144 -81.83 17.88 -44.36
N PHE A 145 -81.63 18.99 -45.08
CA PHE A 145 -80.47 19.85 -44.86
C PHE A 145 -80.51 20.52 -43.50
N ALA A 146 -81.67 20.99 -43.05
CA ALA A 146 -81.84 21.53 -41.70
C ALA A 146 -81.49 20.49 -40.63
N SER A 147 -81.95 19.25 -40.77
CA SER A 147 -81.60 18.18 -39.82
C SER A 147 -80.11 17.79 -39.87
N PHE A 148 -79.47 17.85 -41.04
CA PHE A 148 -78.01 17.67 -41.13
C PHE A 148 -77.24 18.85 -40.51
N ILE A 149 -77.69 20.09 -40.70
CA ILE A 149 -77.08 21.27 -40.06
C ILE A 149 -77.19 21.17 -38.55
N ASP A 150 -78.34 20.76 -38.01
CA ASP A 150 -78.52 20.54 -36.58
C ASP A 150 -77.63 19.41 -36.07
N LYS A 151 -77.45 18.34 -36.86
CA LYS A 151 -76.54 17.24 -36.52
C LYS A 151 -75.07 17.69 -36.51
N VAL A 152 -74.65 18.50 -37.47
CA VAL A 152 -73.29 19.07 -37.52
C VAL A 152 -73.06 20.00 -36.34
N ARG A 153 -74.00 20.91 -36.04
CA ARG A 153 -73.90 21.79 -34.85
C ARG A 153 -73.83 21.00 -33.55
N PHE A 154 -74.61 19.93 -33.43
CA PHE A 154 -74.55 19.05 -32.27
C PHE A 154 -73.19 18.35 -32.15
N LEU A 155 -72.65 17.84 -33.26
CA LEU A 155 -71.32 17.21 -33.29
C LEU A 155 -70.19 18.22 -33.02
N GLU A 156 -70.29 19.45 -33.53
CA GLU A 156 -69.35 20.54 -33.25
C GLU A 156 -69.38 20.92 -31.76
N GLN A 157 -70.56 21.04 -31.16
CA GLN A 157 -70.70 21.28 -29.72
C GLN A 157 -70.13 20.12 -28.89
N GLN A 158 -70.35 18.86 -29.31
CA GLN A 158 -69.75 17.71 -28.65
C GLN A 158 -68.22 17.71 -28.78
N ASN A 159 -67.68 17.98 -29.96
CA ASN A 159 -66.23 18.07 -30.16
C ASN A 159 -65.62 19.18 -29.32
N LYS A 160 -66.27 20.35 -29.25
CA LYS A 160 -65.81 21.45 -28.41
C LYS A 160 -65.84 21.09 -26.92
N MET A 161 -66.86 20.33 -26.47
CA MET A 161 -66.91 19.80 -25.11
C MET A 161 -65.83 18.76 -24.84
N LEU A 162 -65.53 17.88 -25.80
CA LEU A 162 -64.46 16.89 -25.68
C LEU A 162 -63.09 17.58 -25.65
N GLU A 163 -62.91 18.64 -26.43
CA GLU A 163 -61.67 19.41 -26.48
C GLU A 163 -61.41 20.17 -25.18
N THR A 164 -62.44 20.77 -24.56
CA THR A 164 -62.29 21.40 -23.24
C THR A 164 -62.04 20.37 -22.14
N LYS A 165 -62.74 19.22 -22.17
CA LYS A 165 -62.47 18.10 -21.25
C LYS A 165 -61.05 17.58 -21.41
N TRP A 166 -60.57 17.44 -22.65
CA TRP A 166 -59.20 17.01 -22.95
C TRP A 166 -58.17 17.98 -22.39
N LYS A 167 -58.34 19.29 -22.61
CA LYS A 167 -57.43 20.31 -22.05
C LYS A 167 -57.39 20.26 -20.51
N LEU A 168 -58.55 20.17 -19.87
CA LEU A 168 -58.65 20.11 -18.41
C LEU A 168 -58.01 18.83 -17.84
N LEU A 169 -58.25 17.68 -18.47
CA LEU A 169 -57.60 16.41 -18.12
C LEU A 169 -56.08 16.48 -18.33
N GLN A 170 -55.63 17.11 -19.42
CA GLN A 170 -54.21 17.26 -19.71
C GLN A 170 -53.51 18.15 -18.67
N GLU A 171 -54.14 19.25 -18.25
CA GLU A 171 -53.61 20.15 -17.21
C GLU A 171 -53.57 19.47 -15.82
N GLN A 172 -54.59 18.68 -15.49
CA GLN A 172 -54.68 17.94 -14.22
C GLN A 172 -53.67 16.79 -14.14
N THR A 173 -53.58 15.97 -15.20
CA THR A 173 -52.67 14.79 -15.25
C THR A 173 -51.21 15.17 -15.23
N THR A 174 -50.89 16.37 -15.69
CA THR A 174 -49.50 16.70 -15.80
C THR A 174 -48.85 16.94 -14.42
N SER A 175 -49.58 17.09 -13.28
CA SER A 175 -49.03 17.55 -11.97
C SER A 175 -47.63 16.98 -11.69
N ARG A 176 -46.58 17.80 -11.87
CA ARG A 176 -45.18 17.31 -11.87
C ARG A 176 -44.83 16.98 -10.42
N SER A 177 -44.69 15.70 -10.12
CA SER A 177 -44.29 15.22 -8.80
C SER A 177 -42.85 15.63 -8.49
N ASN A 178 -42.61 16.29 -7.35
CA ASN A 178 -41.29 16.70 -6.85
C ASN A 178 -40.42 15.51 -6.37
N ILE A 179 -40.81 14.29 -6.74
CA ILE A 179 -40.23 13.04 -6.26
C ILE A 179 -38.83 12.85 -6.85
N ASP A 180 -38.66 13.15 -8.14
CA ASP A 180 -37.37 13.05 -8.82
C ASP A 180 -36.32 13.97 -8.20
N MET A 181 -36.70 15.22 -7.86
CA MET A 181 -35.77 16.14 -7.19
C MET A 181 -35.43 15.70 -5.76
N MET A 182 -36.37 15.08 -5.05
CA MET A 182 -36.09 14.50 -3.72
C MET A 182 -35.14 13.30 -3.81
N PHE A 183 -35.33 12.41 -4.78
CA PHE A 183 -34.41 11.31 -5.01
C PHE A 183 -33.03 11.79 -5.46
N GLU A 184 -32.97 12.79 -6.34
CA GLU A 184 -31.70 13.36 -6.80
C GLU A 184 -30.94 14.02 -5.63
N ALA A 185 -31.64 14.77 -4.76
CA ALA A 185 -31.04 15.34 -3.55
C ALA A 185 -30.56 14.27 -2.56
N TYR A 186 -31.31 13.17 -2.41
CA TYR A 186 -30.91 12.05 -1.57
C TYR A 186 -29.69 11.31 -2.14
N ILE A 187 -29.66 11.07 -3.45
CA ILE A 187 -28.51 10.47 -4.15
C ILE A 187 -27.28 11.37 -4.02
N ALA A 188 -27.43 12.69 -4.19
CA ALA A 188 -26.35 13.65 -4.02
C ALA A 188 -25.79 13.64 -2.58
N ASN A 189 -26.66 13.54 -1.57
CA ASN A 189 -26.25 13.44 -0.18
C ASN A 189 -25.50 12.11 0.10
N LEU A 190 -26.01 10.98 -0.40
CA LEU A 190 -25.33 9.69 -0.29
C LEU A 190 -23.95 9.70 -0.95
N ARG A 191 -23.81 10.32 -2.13
CA ARG A 191 -22.51 10.49 -2.80
C ARG A 191 -21.56 11.31 -1.94
N LYS A 192 -22.02 12.43 -1.37
CA LYS A 192 -21.21 13.24 -0.46
C LYS A 192 -20.77 12.47 0.79
N HIS A 193 -21.65 11.63 1.36
CA HIS A 193 -21.27 10.75 2.47
C HIS A 193 -20.22 9.72 2.07
N LEU A 194 -20.34 9.14 0.87
CA LEU A 194 -19.35 8.21 0.33
C LEU A 194 -17.99 8.89 0.14
N ASP A 195 -17.97 10.12 -0.40
CA ASP A 195 -16.74 10.89 -0.61
C ASP A 195 -16.09 11.25 0.74
N ASN A 196 -16.87 11.68 1.73
CA ASN A 196 -16.37 11.94 3.09
C ASN A 196 -15.77 10.69 3.73
N LEU A 197 -16.47 9.55 3.65
CA LEU A 197 -15.96 8.25 4.12
C LEU A 197 -14.69 7.84 3.36
N GLY A 198 -14.61 8.13 2.06
CA GLY A 198 -13.42 7.92 1.24
C GLY A 198 -12.23 8.74 1.73
N HIS A 199 -12.43 10.02 2.05
CA HIS A 199 -11.41 10.88 2.63
C HIS A 199 -10.95 10.41 4.02
N GLU A 200 -11.88 10.02 4.88
CA GLU A 200 -11.56 9.47 6.20
C GLU A 200 -10.78 8.16 6.09
N LYS A 201 -11.16 7.28 5.15
CA LYS A 201 -10.44 6.05 4.86
C LYS A 201 -8.99 6.33 4.45
N VAL A 202 -8.78 7.21 3.47
CA VAL A 202 -7.42 7.57 3.00
C VAL A 202 -6.59 8.17 4.14
N LYS A 203 -7.20 9.02 4.97
CA LYS A 203 -6.53 9.59 6.15
C LYS A 203 -6.11 8.49 7.13
N LEU A 204 -7.02 7.58 7.48
CA LEU A 204 -6.73 6.45 8.37
C LEU A 204 -5.67 5.51 7.79
N GLU A 205 -5.68 5.27 6.48
CA GLU A 205 -4.63 4.51 5.79
C GLU A 205 -3.26 5.20 5.90
N SER A 206 -3.22 6.54 5.75
CA SER A 206 -1.97 7.30 5.93
C SER A 206 -1.48 7.30 7.39
N ASP A 207 -2.38 7.42 8.36
CA ASP A 207 -2.04 7.36 9.79
C ASP A 207 -1.55 5.95 10.17
N LEU A 208 -2.17 4.89 9.62
CA LEU A 208 -1.74 3.51 9.82
C LEU A 208 -0.34 3.28 9.24
N HIS A 209 -0.08 3.78 8.03
CA HIS A 209 1.24 3.67 7.42
C HIS A 209 2.29 4.40 8.26
N HIS A 210 2.00 5.63 8.68
CA HIS A 210 2.88 6.42 9.54
C HIS A 210 3.17 5.74 10.88
N MET A 211 2.15 5.15 11.53
CA MET A 211 2.36 4.39 12.77
C MET A 211 3.17 3.12 12.53
N THR A 212 3.00 2.46 11.38
CA THR A 212 3.78 1.27 11.01
C THR A 212 5.25 1.63 10.82
N ASP A 213 5.53 2.74 10.14
CA ASP A 213 6.90 3.23 9.94
C ASP A 213 7.57 3.56 11.28
N LEU A 214 6.86 4.23 12.19
CA LEU A 214 7.38 4.51 13.54
C LEU A 214 7.66 3.22 14.33
N VAL A 215 6.81 2.21 14.22
CA VAL A 215 7.03 0.92 14.88
C VAL A 215 8.27 0.23 14.32
N GLU A 216 8.46 0.24 12.99
CA GLU A 216 9.63 -0.36 12.36
C GLU A 216 10.92 0.40 12.70
N ASP A 217 10.86 1.74 12.80
CA ASP A 217 11.97 2.58 13.28
C ASP A 217 12.34 2.23 14.73
N TYR A 218 11.36 2.10 15.62
CA TYR A 218 11.63 1.71 17.01
C TYR A 218 12.21 0.30 17.10
N LYS A 219 11.65 -0.65 16.34
CA LYS A 219 12.17 -2.02 16.26
C LYS A 219 13.63 -2.04 15.80
N THR A 220 13.97 -1.32 14.75
CA THR A 220 15.34 -1.19 14.24
C THR A 220 16.27 -0.62 15.31
N ARG A 221 15.84 0.45 16.01
CA ARG A 221 16.61 1.02 17.13
C ARG A 221 16.80 0.04 18.30
N TYR A 222 15.80 -0.77 18.62
CA TYR A 222 15.91 -1.79 19.65
C TYR A 222 16.86 -2.91 19.25
N GLU A 223 16.82 -3.36 17.99
CA GLU A 223 17.75 -4.35 17.45
C GLU A 223 19.20 -3.82 17.48
N ASP A 224 19.42 -2.56 17.08
CA ASP A 224 20.72 -1.90 17.18
C ASP A 224 21.23 -1.81 18.62
N GLU A 225 20.37 -1.45 19.57
CA GLU A 225 20.75 -1.36 20.98
C GLU A 225 21.06 -2.72 21.60
N ILE A 226 20.32 -3.77 21.20
CA ILE A 226 20.62 -5.15 21.59
C ILE A 226 21.99 -5.56 21.04
N ASN A 227 22.26 -5.29 19.75
CA ASN A 227 23.55 -5.60 19.13
C ASN A 227 24.69 -4.85 19.84
N LYS A 228 24.56 -3.54 20.07
CA LYS A 228 25.54 -2.74 20.82
C LYS A 228 25.76 -3.28 22.23
N ARG A 229 24.69 -3.68 22.94
CA ARG A 229 24.80 -4.29 24.27
C ARG A 229 25.57 -5.61 24.21
N THR A 230 25.26 -6.47 23.26
CA THR A 230 25.97 -7.74 23.05
C THR A 230 27.44 -7.51 22.72
N ASP A 231 27.78 -6.53 21.89
CA ASP A 231 29.16 -6.16 21.59
C ASP A 231 29.88 -5.64 22.83
N CYS A 232 29.25 -4.78 23.63
CA CYS A 232 29.79 -4.30 24.90
C CYS A 232 30.01 -5.45 25.90
N GLU A 233 29.06 -6.39 25.98
CA GLU A 233 29.14 -7.55 26.86
C GLU A 233 30.26 -8.50 26.42
N ASN A 234 30.41 -8.75 25.11
CA ASN A 234 31.52 -9.52 24.56
C ASN A 234 32.87 -8.87 24.87
N ASN A 235 32.99 -7.55 24.67
CA ASN A 235 34.20 -6.80 25.02
C ASN A 235 34.49 -6.85 26.52
N PHE A 236 33.47 -6.75 27.37
CA PHE A 236 33.62 -6.87 28.81
C PHE A 236 34.14 -8.26 29.21
N VAL A 237 33.62 -9.33 28.60
CA VAL A 237 34.09 -10.71 28.84
C VAL A 237 35.56 -10.87 28.41
N LEU A 238 35.96 -10.30 27.28
CA LEU A 238 37.34 -10.32 26.81
C LEU A 238 38.28 -9.57 27.77
N ILE A 239 37.93 -8.34 28.15
CA ILE A 239 38.71 -7.54 29.10
C ILE A 239 38.81 -8.25 30.44
N LYS A 240 37.73 -8.90 30.91
CA LYS A 240 37.75 -9.69 32.13
C LYS A 240 38.73 -10.85 32.03
N LYS A 241 38.72 -11.59 30.92
CA LYS A 241 39.67 -12.69 30.69
C LYS A 241 41.12 -12.18 30.69
N ASP A 242 41.38 -11.04 30.06
CA ASP A 242 42.71 -10.45 30.02
C ASP A 242 43.15 -9.95 31.40
N ALA A 243 42.22 -9.38 32.19
CA ALA A 243 42.47 -8.98 33.57
C ALA A 243 42.75 -10.18 34.48
N ASP A 244 41.98 -11.26 34.35
CA ASP A 244 42.22 -12.51 35.09
C ASP A 244 43.57 -13.13 34.71
N ALA A 245 43.94 -13.13 33.43
CA ALA A 245 45.27 -13.59 32.98
C ALA A 245 46.41 -12.71 33.52
N ALA A 246 46.24 -11.39 33.52
CA ALA A 246 47.20 -10.46 34.14
C ALA A 246 47.31 -10.67 35.65
N TYR A 247 46.19 -11.00 36.32
CA TYR A 247 46.20 -11.30 37.75
C TYR A 247 46.92 -12.63 38.04
N MET A 248 46.69 -13.68 37.25
CA MET A 248 47.39 -14.96 37.40
C MET A 248 48.90 -14.78 37.23
N THR A 249 49.33 -14.09 36.17
CA THR A 249 50.76 -13.81 35.96
C THR A 249 51.37 -12.96 37.06
N LYS A 250 50.62 -11.97 37.60
CA LYS A 250 51.05 -11.20 38.78
C LYS A 250 51.25 -12.10 39.99
N VAL A 251 50.29 -12.98 40.29
CA VAL A 251 50.39 -13.92 41.42
C VAL A 251 51.58 -14.86 41.25
N ASP A 252 51.79 -15.41 40.05
CA ASP A 252 52.94 -16.26 39.76
C ASP A 252 54.26 -15.51 40.00
N LEU A 253 54.37 -14.26 39.54
CA LEU A 253 55.54 -13.42 39.81
C LEU A 253 55.70 -13.10 41.30
N GLU A 254 54.63 -12.84 42.04
CA GLU A 254 54.68 -12.63 43.49
C GLU A 254 55.21 -13.88 44.21
N THR A 255 54.78 -15.09 43.81
CA THR A 255 55.30 -16.34 44.39
C THR A 255 56.78 -16.57 44.08
N GLN A 256 57.24 -16.20 42.87
CA GLN A 256 58.66 -16.26 42.53
C GLN A 256 59.48 -15.27 43.35
N VAL A 257 58.96 -14.05 43.55
CA VAL A 257 59.62 -13.04 44.39
C VAL A 257 59.71 -13.51 45.84
N THR A 258 58.65 -14.10 46.40
CA THR A 258 58.71 -14.66 47.77
C THR A 258 59.70 -15.81 47.86
N ALA A 259 59.70 -16.73 46.90
CA ALA A 259 60.64 -17.85 46.89
C ALA A 259 62.10 -17.38 46.80
N LEU A 260 62.40 -16.39 45.95
CA LEU A 260 63.73 -15.79 45.86
C LEU A 260 64.11 -15.02 47.13
N SER A 261 63.16 -14.36 47.79
CA SER A 261 63.39 -13.69 49.08
C SER A 261 63.76 -14.70 50.17
N ASP A 262 63.02 -15.81 50.25
CA ASP A 262 63.28 -16.89 51.20
C ASP A 262 64.65 -17.54 50.96
N GLU A 263 65.03 -17.74 49.69
CA GLU A 263 66.37 -18.23 49.33
C GLU A 263 67.48 -17.24 49.75
N LEU A 264 67.27 -15.94 49.54
CA LEU A 264 68.21 -14.89 49.93
C LEU A 264 68.38 -14.85 51.46
N ASP A 265 67.28 -14.94 52.20
CA ASP A 265 67.32 -14.95 53.67
C ASP A 265 67.96 -16.24 54.22
N PHE A 266 67.74 -17.38 53.57
CA PHE A 266 68.42 -18.63 53.89
C PHE A 266 69.93 -18.53 53.66
N LEU A 267 70.37 -18.01 52.51
CA LEU A 267 71.79 -17.79 52.22
C LEU A 267 72.44 -16.82 53.20
N ARG A 268 71.74 -15.74 53.58
CA ARG A 268 72.21 -14.81 54.63
C ARG A 268 72.40 -15.52 55.98
N GLN A 269 71.44 -16.34 56.39
CA GLN A 269 71.55 -17.09 57.65
C GLN A 269 72.71 -18.09 57.61
N ILE A 270 72.92 -18.79 56.49
CA ILE A 270 74.08 -19.67 56.32
C ILE A 270 75.38 -18.88 56.45
N TYR A 271 75.52 -17.78 55.72
CA TYR A 271 76.74 -16.99 55.77
C TYR A 271 77.00 -16.38 57.16
N ASP A 272 75.96 -15.95 57.88
CA ASP A 272 76.10 -15.47 59.25
C ASP A 272 76.58 -16.57 60.20
N VAL A 273 76.05 -17.80 60.06
CA VAL A 273 76.48 -18.97 60.85
C VAL A 273 77.91 -19.38 60.48
N GLU A 274 78.25 -19.44 59.20
CA GLU A 274 79.59 -19.78 58.72
C GLU A 274 80.62 -18.77 59.22
N ILE A 275 80.29 -17.47 59.21
CA ILE A 275 81.14 -16.42 59.81
C ILE A 275 81.30 -16.65 61.32
N GLN A 276 80.23 -16.98 62.05
CA GLN A 276 80.31 -17.26 63.49
C GLN A 276 81.14 -18.50 63.79
N GLU A 277 81.02 -19.56 62.99
CA GLU A 277 81.79 -20.79 63.13
C GLU A 277 83.27 -20.54 62.82
N LEU A 278 83.60 -19.84 61.73
CA LEU A 278 84.97 -19.45 61.42
C LEU A 278 85.56 -18.55 62.53
N GLN A 279 84.78 -17.61 63.08
CA GLN A 279 85.19 -16.83 64.24
C GLN A 279 85.36 -17.70 65.51
N GLY A 280 84.54 -18.73 65.69
CA GLY A 280 84.65 -19.73 66.75
C GLY A 280 85.92 -20.54 66.61
N GLN A 281 86.19 -21.11 65.43
CA GLN A 281 87.42 -21.83 65.11
C GLN A 281 88.66 -20.96 65.34
N ILE A 282 88.62 -19.67 64.98
CA ILE A 282 89.73 -18.74 65.27
C ILE A 282 89.93 -18.55 66.79
N LYS A 283 88.85 -18.49 67.58
CA LYS A 283 88.91 -18.37 69.05
C LYS A 283 89.37 -19.67 69.73
N ASP A 284 88.89 -20.82 69.27
CA ASP A 284 89.21 -22.13 69.82
C ASP A 284 90.65 -22.54 69.46
N THR A 285 91.13 -22.19 68.27
CA THR A 285 92.54 -22.37 67.89
C THR A 285 93.47 -21.42 68.66
N CYS A 286 92.94 -20.35 69.25
CA CYS A 286 93.68 -19.45 70.14
C CYS A 286 93.85 -20.01 71.58
N VAL A 287 93.29 -21.19 71.89
CA VAL A 287 93.57 -21.90 73.13
C VAL A 287 94.56 -23.03 72.83
N VAL A 288 95.85 -22.73 73.02
CA VAL A 288 96.91 -23.75 73.05
C VAL A 288 96.66 -24.63 74.27
N VAL A 289 95.96 -25.75 74.06
CA VAL A 289 95.86 -26.84 75.03
C VAL A 289 96.99 -27.81 74.73
N GLU A 290 98.00 -27.81 75.60
CA GLU A 290 98.96 -28.91 75.69
C GLU A 290 98.20 -30.15 76.20
N MET A 291 97.70 -30.97 75.28
CA MET A 291 97.20 -32.31 75.62
C MET A 291 98.38 -33.26 75.71
N ASP A 292 98.75 -33.62 76.93
CA ASP A 292 99.57 -34.79 77.21
C ASP A 292 98.67 -36.03 77.03
N ASN A 293 98.59 -36.53 75.80
CA ASN A 293 97.71 -37.62 75.41
C ASN A 293 98.47 -38.95 75.45
N SER A 294 98.95 -39.34 76.64
CA SER A 294 99.56 -40.65 76.88
C SER A 294 98.47 -41.67 77.25
N ARG A 295 97.71 -42.10 76.24
CA ARG A 295 97.04 -43.40 76.24
C ARG A 295 97.48 -44.08 74.97
N ASP A 296 97.95 -45.32 75.06
CA ASP A 296 98.24 -46.16 73.90
C ASP A 296 96.95 -46.29 73.09
N LEU A 297 96.82 -45.41 72.11
CA LEU A 297 95.81 -45.45 71.06
C LEU A 297 96.33 -46.49 70.08
N ASP A 298 95.52 -47.51 69.81
CA ASP A 298 95.77 -48.44 68.73
C ASP A 298 95.66 -47.67 67.40
N MET A 299 96.79 -47.12 66.99
CA MET A 299 96.92 -46.27 65.81
C MET A 299 96.50 -47.02 64.55
N ASP A 300 96.66 -48.35 64.53
CA ASP A 300 96.29 -49.17 63.39
C ASP A 300 94.76 -49.28 63.26
N SER A 301 94.04 -49.42 64.37
CA SER A 301 92.57 -49.41 64.39
C SER A 301 91.97 -48.07 63.96
N ILE A 302 92.51 -46.95 64.48
CA ILE A 302 92.03 -45.61 64.12
C ILE A 302 92.35 -45.27 62.66
N VAL A 303 93.55 -45.63 62.17
CA VAL A 303 93.90 -45.43 60.75
C VAL A 303 93.03 -46.30 59.84
N ALA A 304 92.68 -47.52 60.26
CA ALA A 304 91.75 -48.37 59.52
C ALA A 304 90.32 -47.78 59.50
N GLU A 305 89.82 -47.27 60.62
CA GLU A 305 88.49 -46.64 60.70
C GLU A 305 88.43 -45.34 59.89
N VAL A 306 89.45 -44.48 59.98
CA VAL A 306 89.56 -43.25 59.19
C VAL A 306 89.62 -43.59 57.69
N ARG A 307 90.40 -44.60 57.29
CA ARG A 307 90.42 -45.08 55.89
C ARG A 307 89.05 -45.58 55.43
N ALA A 308 88.37 -46.38 56.26
CA ALA A 308 87.03 -46.87 55.95
C ALA A 308 86.02 -45.72 55.80
N GLN A 309 86.07 -44.70 56.64
CA GLN A 309 85.23 -43.51 56.51
C GLN A 309 85.55 -42.69 55.26
N TYR A 310 86.82 -42.53 54.89
CA TYR A 310 87.19 -41.85 53.64
C TYR A 310 86.72 -42.64 52.41
N GLU A 311 86.83 -43.97 52.41
CA GLU A 311 86.28 -44.81 51.35
C GLU A 311 84.74 -44.70 51.28
N ASP A 312 84.06 -44.70 52.42
CA ASP A 312 82.60 -44.53 52.48
C ASP A 312 82.15 -43.16 51.96
N VAL A 313 82.84 -42.09 52.35
CA VAL A 313 82.55 -40.71 51.89
C VAL A 313 82.84 -40.58 50.40
N ALA A 314 83.95 -41.15 49.91
CA ALA A 314 84.27 -41.16 48.49
C ALA A 314 83.23 -41.95 47.68
N ASN A 315 82.75 -43.09 48.20
CA ASN A 315 81.71 -43.89 47.57
C ASN A 315 80.35 -43.18 47.59
N ARG A 316 79.95 -42.54 48.69
CA ARG A 316 78.73 -41.71 48.74
C ARG A 316 78.79 -40.54 47.78
N SER A 317 79.89 -39.80 47.75
CA SER A 317 80.07 -38.68 46.82
C SER A 317 80.01 -39.12 45.36
N ARG A 318 80.57 -40.29 45.03
CA ARG A 318 80.45 -40.88 43.70
C ARG A 318 79.01 -41.25 43.36
N ALA A 319 78.31 -41.93 44.27
CA ALA A 319 76.91 -42.32 44.08
C ALA A 319 75.96 -41.12 43.97
N GLU A 320 76.20 -40.08 44.76
CA GLU A 320 75.45 -38.81 44.71
C GLU A 320 75.70 -38.08 43.38
N ALA A 321 76.94 -38.04 42.89
CA ALA A 321 77.22 -37.47 41.57
C ALA A 321 76.54 -38.26 40.45
N GLU A 322 76.60 -39.60 40.50
CA GLU A 322 75.96 -40.47 39.50
C GLU A 322 74.43 -40.32 39.51
N THR A 323 73.79 -40.30 40.68
CA THR A 323 72.35 -40.09 40.81
C THR A 323 71.93 -38.67 40.40
N TRP A 324 72.76 -37.65 40.68
CA TRP A 324 72.54 -36.29 40.22
C TRP A 324 72.59 -36.20 38.69
N TYR A 325 73.59 -36.81 38.05
CA TYR A 325 73.67 -36.86 36.59
C TYR A 325 72.52 -37.65 35.97
N GLN A 326 72.14 -38.79 36.56
CA GLN A 326 70.97 -39.56 36.09
C GLN A 326 69.68 -38.74 36.18
N THR A 327 69.47 -38.03 37.30
CA THR A 327 68.30 -37.18 37.50
C THR A 327 68.28 -36.03 36.48
N LYS A 328 69.40 -35.34 36.29
CA LYS A 328 69.50 -34.26 35.29
C LYS A 328 69.29 -34.75 33.87
N TYR A 329 69.81 -35.92 33.52
CA TYR A 329 69.59 -36.52 32.22
C TYR A 329 68.12 -36.92 32.01
N ALA A 330 67.48 -37.47 33.04
CA ALA A 330 66.06 -37.81 33.00
C ALA A 330 65.16 -36.56 32.89
N GLU A 331 65.46 -35.48 33.61
CA GLU A 331 64.76 -34.19 33.49
C GLU A 331 64.93 -33.58 32.09
N MET A 332 66.15 -33.62 31.54
CA MET A 332 66.42 -33.14 30.19
C MET A 332 65.69 -33.98 29.14
N GLN A 333 65.63 -35.30 29.32
CA GLN A 333 64.90 -36.19 28.42
C GLN A 333 63.38 -36.01 28.54
N GLN A 334 62.85 -35.80 29.74
CA GLN A 334 61.43 -35.52 29.96
C GLN A 334 61.03 -34.17 29.34
N SER A 335 61.82 -33.12 29.55
CA SER A 335 61.57 -31.80 28.96
C SER A 335 61.65 -31.83 27.43
N ALA A 336 62.67 -32.51 26.87
CA ALA A 336 62.75 -32.73 25.42
C ALA A 336 61.52 -33.51 24.88
N GLY A 337 61.02 -34.49 25.63
CA GLY A 337 59.79 -35.21 25.32
C GLY A 337 58.57 -34.29 25.29
N ARG A 338 58.40 -33.45 26.32
CA ARG A 338 57.31 -32.46 26.40
C ARG A 338 57.36 -31.48 25.22
N TYR A 339 58.51 -30.90 24.91
CA TYR A 339 58.65 -30.01 23.76
C TYR A 339 58.34 -30.72 22.44
N GLY A 340 58.72 -32.00 22.31
CA GLY A 340 58.38 -32.82 21.15
C GLY A 340 56.87 -33.06 21.02
N ASP A 341 56.16 -33.28 22.13
CA ASP A 341 54.72 -33.49 22.15
C ASP A 341 53.94 -32.18 21.94
N ASP A 342 54.36 -31.08 22.55
CA ASP A 342 53.81 -29.74 22.32
C ASP A 342 53.92 -29.34 20.85
N LEU A 343 55.06 -29.64 20.21
CA LEU A 343 55.25 -29.39 18.77
C LEU A 343 54.29 -30.23 17.92
N LYS A 344 54.03 -31.49 18.29
CA LYS A 344 53.05 -32.35 17.59
C LYS A 344 51.62 -31.82 17.78
N LEU A 345 51.26 -31.41 18.98
CA LEU A 345 49.96 -30.82 19.30
C LEU A 345 49.74 -29.53 18.49
N SER A 346 50.69 -28.60 18.53
CA SER A 346 50.63 -27.37 17.74
C SER A 346 50.53 -27.66 16.24
N LYS A 347 51.27 -28.64 15.72
CA LYS A 347 51.16 -29.07 14.32
C LYS A 347 49.78 -29.64 14.00
N ALA A 348 49.17 -30.42 14.91
CA ALA A 348 47.82 -30.93 14.75
C ALA A 348 46.80 -29.79 14.73
N GLU A 349 46.89 -28.83 15.66
CA GLU A 349 46.04 -27.64 15.71
C GLU A 349 46.14 -26.81 14.42
N ILE A 350 47.34 -26.57 13.91
CA ILE A 350 47.56 -25.88 12.63
C ILE A 350 46.86 -26.64 11.49
N SER A 351 46.95 -27.98 11.48
CA SER A 351 46.28 -28.78 10.44
C SER A 351 44.76 -28.72 10.53
N ASP A 352 44.19 -28.65 11.74
CA ASP A 352 42.75 -28.50 11.96
C ASP A 352 42.26 -27.09 11.64
N MET A 353 43.04 -26.07 11.96
CA MET A 353 42.78 -24.70 11.52
C MET A 353 42.79 -24.59 10.01
N ASN A 354 43.77 -25.19 9.33
CA ASN A 354 43.80 -25.24 7.87
C ASN A 354 42.56 -25.96 7.29
N ARG A 355 42.10 -27.05 7.89
CA ARG A 355 40.85 -27.72 7.49
C ARG A 355 39.62 -26.85 7.69
N ARG A 356 39.57 -26.06 8.77
CA ARG A 356 38.49 -25.08 9.00
C ARG A 356 38.51 -23.97 7.95
N ILE A 357 39.70 -23.43 7.64
CA ILE A 357 39.87 -22.40 6.61
C ILE A 357 39.36 -22.90 5.27
N MET A 358 39.74 -24.10 4.83
CA MET A 358 39.27 -24.68 3.56
C MET A 358 37.74 -24.87 3.52
N ARG A 359 37.13 -25.30 4.63
CA ARG A 359 35.67 -25.42 4.73
C ARG A 359 34.99 -24.05 4.62
N LEU A 360 35.45 -23.07 5.39
CA LEU A 360 34.90 -21.71 5.33
C LEU A 360 35.08 -21.09 3.95
N GLN A 361 36.20 -21.32 3.27
CA GLN A 361 36.40 -20.90 1.87
C GLN A 361 35.37 -21.54 0.94
N SER A 362 35.13 -22.85 1.06
CA SER A 362 34.11 -23.53 0.25
C SER A 362 32.69 -23.04 0.53
N GLU A 363 32.37 -22.71 1.79
CA GLU A 363 31.09 -22.11 2.17
C GLU A 363 30.94 -20.71 1.59
N ILE A 364 32.00 -19.88 1.63
CA ILE A 364 32.03 -18.56 1.01
C ILE A 364 31.78 -18.67 -0.50
N ASP A 365 32.44 -19.59 -1.18
CA ASP A 365 32.29 -19.76 -2.63
C ASP A 365 30.90 -20.28 -3.00
N MET A 366 30.33 -21.18 -2.20
CA MET A 366 28.95 -21.63 -2.35
C MET A 366 27.96 -20.47 -2.19
N VAL A 367 28.10 -19.67 -1.14
CA VAL A 367 27.22 -18.50 -0.89
C VAL A 367 27.38 -17.45 -1.98
N LYS A 368 28.60 -17.19 -2.47
CA LYS A 368 28.83 -16.31 -3.62
C LYS A 368 28.13 -16.83 -4.87
N SER A 369 28.21 -18.14 -5.14
CA SER A 369 27.50 -18.75 -6.27
C SER A 369 25.99 -18.63 -6.13
N GLN A 370 25.44 -18.81 -4.92
CA GLN A 370 24.01 -18.62 -4.64
C GLN A 370 23.59 -17.16 -4.85
N LYS A 371 24.39 -16.21 -4.35
CA LYS A 371 24.17 -14.78 -4.58
C LYS A 371 24.10 -14.46 -6.07
N ASN A 372 25.11 -14.87 -6.84
CA ASN A 372 25.15 -14.63 -8.29
C ASN A 372 23.96 -15.27 -9.01
N HIS A 373 23.53 -16.46 -8.56
CA HIS A 373 22.34 -17.12 -9.12
C HIS A 373 21.06 -16.33 -8.84
N LEU A 374 20.86 -15.83 -7.62
CA LEU A 374 19.72 -15.01 -7.25
C LEU A 374 19.74 -13.66 -7.98
N GLU A 375 20.89 -13.01 -8.09
CA GLU A 375 21.05 -11.77 -8.87
C GLU A 375 20.67 -11.98 -10.34
N ALA A 376 21.08 -13.12 -10.94
CA ALA A 376 20.69 -13.47 -12.31
C ALA A 376 19.17 -13.73 -12.44
N GLN A 377 18.54 -14.39 -11.46
CA GLN A 377 17.09 -14.60 -11.44
C GLN A 377 16.32 -13.29 -11.29
N ILE A 378 16.80 -12.37 -10.45
CA ILE A 378 16.20 -11.03 -10.28
C ILE A 378 16.28 -10.27 -11.60
N ALA A 379 17.45 -10.21 -12.22
CA ALA A 379 17.64 -9.53 -13.51
C ALA A 379 16.73 -10.11 -14.61
N GLU A 380 16.59 -11.44 -14.69
CA GLU A 380 15.70 -12.09 -15.65
C GLU A 380 14.21 -11.81 -15.37
N SER A 381 13.81 -11.73 -14.09
CA SER A 381 12.45 -11.35 -13.70
C SER A 381 12.16 -9.89 -14.00
N GLU A 382 13.12 -9.00 -13.78
CA GLU A 382 13.04 -7.58 -14.10
C GLU A 382 12.91 -7.37 -15.61
N GLU A 383 13.74 -8.04 -16.42
CA GLU A 383 13.66 -7.99 -17.89
C GLU A 383 12.31 -8.49 -18.41
N ARG A 384 11.81 -9.63 -17.90
CA ARG A 384 10.46 -10.12 -18.26
C ARG A 384 9.38 -9.12 -17.87
N GLY A 385 9.51 -8.50 -16.69
CA GLY A 385 8.58 -7.48 -16.20
C GLY A 385 8.58 -6.25 -17.10
N GLU A 386 9.75 -5.76 -17.49
CA GLU A 386 9.91 -4.63 -18.40
C GLU A 386 9.29 -4.93 -19.77
N LEU A 387 9.57 -6.10 -20.35
CA LEU A 387 8.98 -6.53 -21.61
C LEU A 387 7.45 -6.56 -21.53
N ALA A 388 6.87 -7.13 -20.48
CA ALA A 388 5.41 -7.15 -20.29
C ALA A 388 4.81 -5.73 -20.19
N VAL A 389 5.49 -4.81 -19.50
CA VAL A 389 5.06 -3.40 -19.41
C VAL A 389 5.15 -2.71 -20.76
N THR A 390 6.22 -2.94 -21.53
CA THR A 390 6.37 -2.34 -22.86
C THR A 390 5.31 -2.84 -23.83
N ASP A 391 4.96 -4.14 -23.78
CA ASP A 391 3.89 -4.73 -24.59
C ASP A 391 2.52 -4.16 -24.20
N ALA A 392 2.20 -4.08 -22.90
CA ALA A 392 0.96 -3.46 -22.42
C ALA A 392 0.86 -1.98 -22.86
N LYS A 393 1.96 -1.22 -22.77
CA LYS A 393 2.04 0.16 -23.27
C LYS A 393 1.85 0.25 -24.78
N HIS A 394 2.35 -0.74 -25.54
CA HIS A 394 2.12 -0.79 -26.97
C HIS A 394 0.65 -1.06 -27.27
N ARG A 395 0.03 -2.02 -26.57
CA ARG A 395 -1.39 -2.34 -26.75
C ARG A 395 -2.32 -1.17 -26.40
N ILE A 396 -2.00 -0.42 -25.34
CA ILE A 396 -2.73 0.80 -24.99
C ILE A 396 -2.66 1.81 -26.14
N ARG A 397 -1.47 2.07 -26.69
CA ARG A 397 -1.29 2.98 -27.84
C ARG A 397 -2.11 2.54 -29.06
N GLU A 398 -2.10 1.25 -29.40
CA GLU A 398 -2.91 0.73 -30.51
C GLU A 398 -4.41 0.96 -30.30
N LEU A 399 -4.90 0.75 -29.07
CA LEU A 399 -6.31 0.97 -28.72
C LEU A 399 -6.67 2.47 -28.74
N GLU A 400 -5.78 3.35 -28.29
CA GLU A 400 -5.95 4.80 -28.38
C GLU A 400 -6.02 5.27 -29.83
N GLU A 401 -5.14 4.76 -30.70
CA GLU A 401 -5.19 5.04 -32.13
C GLU A 401 -6.47 4.51 -32.78
N ALA A 402 -6.90 3.29 -32.45
CA ALA A 402 -8.14 2.72 -32.95
C ALA A 402 -9.36 3.55 -32.52
N LEU A 403 -9.39 4.00 -31.26
CA LEU A 403 -10.41 4.90 -30.73
C LEU A 403 -10.41 6.23 -31.49
N GLN A 404 -9.24 6.79 -31.79
CA GLN A 404 -9.13 8.04 -32.52
C GLN A 404 -9.61 7.91 -33.96
N ARG A 405 -9.27 6.81 -34.65
CA ARG A 405 -9.80 6.49 -35.99
C ARG A 405 -11.33 6.38 -35.96
N ALA A 406 -11.89 5.62 -35.00
CA ALA A 406 -13.34 5.48 -34.87
C ALA A 406 -14.06 6.80 -34.59
N LYS A 407 -13.46 7.71 -33.79
CA LYS A 407 -13.98 9.08 -33.58
C LYS A 407 -13.99 9.90 -34.87
N GLN A 408 -12.93 9.80 -35.68
CA GLN A 408 -12.85 10.47 -36.98
C GLN A 408 -13.92 9.93 -37.94
N ASP A 409 -14.07 8.61 -38.03
CA ASP A 409 -15.09 7.96 -38.86
C ASP A 409 -16.51 8.37 -38.45
N MET A 410 -16.81 8.40 -37.15
CA MET A 410 -18.09 8.89 -36.64
C MET A 410 -18.34 10.36 -37.04
N THR A 411 -17.31 11.20 -36.93
CA THR A 411 -17.42 12.61 -37.33
C THR A 411 -17.70 12.74 -38.83
N MET A 412 -17.06 11.91 -39.65
CA MET A 412 -17.31 11.85 -41.10
C MET A 412 -18.73 11.37 -41.42
N GLN A 413 -19.22 10.33 -40.75
CA GLN A 413 -20.60 9.85 -40.91
C GLN A 413 -21.62 10.93 -40.56
N VAL A 414 -21.44 11.65 -39.45
CA VAL A 414 -22.33 12.76 -39.06
C VAL A 414 -22.36 13.84 -40.14
N ARG A 415 -21.23 14.18 -40.75
CA ARG A 415 -21.18 15.13 -41.88
C ARG A 415 -21.93 14.61 -43.10
N GLN A 416 -21.71 13.35 -43.49
CA GLN A 416 -22.42 12.73 -44.60
C GLN A 416 -23.94 12.67 -44.37
N TYR A 417 -24.39 12.36 -43.14
CA TYR A 417 -25.80 12.41 -42.78
C TYR A 417 -26.38 13.82 -42.87
N GLN A 418 -25.63 14.84 -42.44
CA GLN A 418 -26.06 16.24 -42.56
C GLN A 418 -26.18 16.68 -44.02
N GLU A 419 -25.23 16.30 -44.88
CA GLU A 419 -25.27 16.57 -46.31
C GLU A 419 -26.48 15.87 -46.97
N LEU A 420 -26.72 14.61 -46.64
CA LEU A 420 -27.88 13.86 -47.15
C LEU A 420 -29.21 14.47 -46.68
N MET A 421 -29.28 14.91 -45.42
CA MET A 421 -30.45 15.64 -44.91
C MET A 421 -30.70 16.92 -45.70
N ASN A 422 -29.65 17.69 -46.00
CA ASN A 422 -29.77 18.91 -46.79
C ASN A 422 -30.30 18.62 -48.21
N VAL A 423 -29.80 17.56 -48.87
CA VAL A 423 -30.32 17.11 -50.17
C VAL A 423 -31.79 16.69 -50.07
N LYS A 424 -32.16 15.95 -49.01
CA LYS A 424 -33.56 15.55 -48.78
C LYS A 424 -34.48 16.76 -48.63
N LEU A 425 -34.06 17.77 -47.86
CA LEU A 425 -34.83 19.01 -47.71
C LEU A 425 -34.97 19.77 -49.03
N ALA A 426 -33.92 19.81 -49.85
CA ALA A 426 -33.99 20.41 -51.20
C ALA A 426 -34.99 19.66 -52.09
N LEU A 427 -34.96 18.33 -52.10
CA LEU A 427 -35.91 17.50 -52.85
C LEU A 427 -37.35 17.67 -52.36
N ASP A 428 -37.59 17.78 -51.05
CA ASP A 428 -38.93 18.06 -50.53
C ASP A 428 -39.47 19.41 -51.04
N ILE A 429 -38.60 20.44 -51.11
CA ILE A 429 -38.95 21.75 -51.67
C ILE A 429 -39.31 21.60 -53.15
N GLU A 430 -38.48 20.90 -53.93
CA GLU A 430 -38.75 20.64 -55.35
C GLU A 430 -40.10 19.91 -55.54
N ILE A 431 -40.36 18.83 -54.80
CA ILE A 431 -41.63 18.10 -54.85
C ILE A 431 -42.81 19.02 -54.48
N ALA A 432 -42.67 19.86 -53.45
CA ALA A 432 -43.70 20.82 -53.08
C ALA A 432 -43.95 21.85 -54.20
N THR A 433 -42.90 22.31 -54.89
CA THR A 433 -43.05 23.21 -56.05
C THR A 433 -43.71 22.51 -57.24
N TYR A 434 -43.32 21.27 -57.57
CA TYR A 434 -43.96 20.48 -58.62
C TYR A 434 -45.44 20.24 -58.31
N ARG A 435 -45.79 19.88 -57.06
CA ARG A 435 -47.19 19.74 -56.63
C ARG A 435 -48.00 21.01 -56.83
N LYS A 436 -47.47 22.18 -56.43
CA LYS A 436 -48.14 23.48 -56.65
C LYS A 436 -48.35 23.81 -58.12
N LEU A 437 -47.38 23.48 -58.99
CA LEU A 437 -47.52 23.67 -60.43
C LEU A 437 -48.60 22.76 -61.02
N LEU A 438 -48.64 21.50 -60.60
CA LEU A 438 -49.68 20.54 -60.97
C LEU A 438 -51.06 20.97 -60.50
N GLU A 439 -51.22 21.40 -59.24
CA GLU A 439 -52.48 21.96 -58.72
C GLU A 439 -52.94 23.17 -59.56
N GLY A 440 -52.02 24.05 -59.95
CA GLY A 440 -52.30 25.17 -60.84
C GLY A 440 -52.67 24.77 -62.27
N GLU A 441 -52.17 23.65 -62.78
CA GLU A 441 -52.63 23.08 -64.06
C GLU A 441 -53.99 22.41 -63.94
N GLU A 442 -54.24 21.64 -62.87
CA GLU A 442 -55.55 21.04 -62.59
C GLU A 442 -56.63 22.10 -62.44
N ASP A 443 -56.34 23.22 -61.78
CA ASP A 443 -57.27 24.34 -61.67
C ASP A 443 -57.52 25.01 -63.02
N ARG A 444 -56.51 25.12 -63.89
CA ARG A 444 -56.69 25.59 -65.28
C ARG A 444 -57.51 24.62 -66.12
N TYR A 445 -57.26 23.32 -66.03
CA TYR A 445 -58.07 22.29 -66.69
C TYR A 445 -59.52 22.29 -66.17
N ARG A 446 -59.74 22.42 -64.87
CA ARG A 446 -61.06 22.52 -64.23
C ARG A 446 -61.80 23.78 -64.65
N LEU A 447 -61.12 24.92 -64.77
CA LEU A 447 -61.71 26.15 -65.34
C LEU A 447 -62.09 25.95 -66.82
N ARG A 448 -61.23 25.29 -67.61
CA ARG A 448 -61.50 25.00 -69.03
C ARG A 448 -62.69 24.06 -69.20
N GLN A 449 -62.78 23.02 -68.36
CA GLN A 449 -63.89 22.05 -68.40
C GLN A 449 -65.23 22.70 -68.03
N LYS A 450 -65.23 23.64 -67.06
CA LYS A 450 -66.42 24.46 -66.74
C LYS A 450 -66.81 25.44 -67.86
N GLY A 451 -65.84 25.91 -68.66
CA GLY A 451 -66.09 26.70 -69.86
C GLY A 451 -66.74 25.90 -70.99
N PHE A 452 -66.35 24.62 -71.16
CA PHE A 452 -66.94 23.75 -72.20
C PHE A 452 -68.35 23.24 -71.85
N THR A 453 -68.75 23.21 -70.57
CA THR A 453 -70.14 22.89 -70.16
C THR A 453 -71.05 24.11 -70.10
N GLY A 454 -70.57 25.32 -70.41
CA GLY A 454 -71.35 26.56 -70.39
C GLY A 454 -71.90 27.00 -71.75
N GLU A 455 -71.65 26.25 -72.83
CA GLU A 455 -72.04 26.64 -74.20
C GLU A 455 -72.76 25.53 -75.00
N ALA A 456 -73.33 24.53 -74.34
CA ALA A 456 -74.28 23.62 -75.00
C ALA A 456 -75.43 23.23 -74.06
N ILE A 457 -76.58 23.86 -74.33
CA ILE A 457 -77.97 23.56 -73.91
C ILE A 457 -78.35 24.00 -72.49
#